data_AF-A0A395M4F8-F1
#
_entry.id   AF-A0A395M4F8-F1
#
_cell.length_a   1.000
_cell.length_b   1.000
_cell.length_c   1.000
_cell.angle_alpha   90.00
_cell.angle_beta   90.00
_cell.angle_gamma   90.00
#
_symmetry.space_group_name_H-M   'P 1'
#
loop_
_entity.id
_entity.type
_entity.pdbx_description
1 polymer ?
#
loop_
_entity_poly.entity_id
_entity_poly.type
_entity_poly.pdbx_seq_one_letter_code
_entity_poly.pdbx_strand_id
1 'polypeptide(L)'
;MSNAPTIKLVTNEDWTIWFKALKTKAKNQDLWEYLDPTKLHKPLLISTAPTPPNIKDFRKRSSAITRSAVSNTNTPSSATQDTIVANPTEMDEDYRAREDDDAAILAQDVADLSEKGLRVYNALWTNYEHLSKRHEALKKKVSVLQDWIIETVDQPLARHNFNEEESLADWIK
;
A
#
# COMPACT_ATOMS: atom_id res chain seq x y z
N MET A 1 -23.53 22.71 -21.71
CA MET A 1 -22.18 23.22 -21.43
C MET A 1 -22.35 24.61 -20.82
N SER A 2 -22.04 24.76 -19.54
CA SER A 2 -22.23 26.04 -18.83
C SER A 2 -20.93 26.84 -18.97
N ASN A 3 -20.96 27.92 -19.73
CA ASN A 3 -19.83 28.85 -19.84
C ASN A 3 -19.66 29.54 -18.49
N ALA A 4 -18.69 29.09 -17.68
CA ALA A 4 -18.26 29.87 -16.54
C ALA A 4 -17.70 31.20 -17.06
N PRO A 5 -18.10 32.36 -16.48
CA PRO A 5 -17.58 33.64 -16.91
C PRO A 5 -16.06 33.67 -16.67
N THR A 6 -15.28 33.84 -17.74
CA THR A 6 -13.83 34.08 -17.65
C THR A 6 -13.61 35.37 -16.88
N ILE A 7 -12.94 35.29 -15.73
CA ILE A 7 -12.64 36.46 -14.90
C ILE A 7 -11.35 37.06 -15.44
N LYS A 8 -11.41 38.29 -15.96
CA LYS A 8 -10.21 39.03 -16.35
C LYS A 8 -9.51 39.51 -15.07
N LEU A 9 -8.30 39.07 -14.84
CA LEU A 9 -7.59 39.30 -13.57
C LEU A 9 -6.72 40.56 -13.67
N VAL A 10 -7.37 41.70 -13.87
CA VAL A 10 -6.68 42.97 -14.17
C VAL A 10 -6.54 43.85 -12.93
N THR A 11 -7.56 43.91 -12.08
CA THR A 11 -7.59 44.74 -10.88
C THR A 11 -7.46 43.91 -9.61
N ASN A 12 -7.06 44.54 -8.50
CA ASN A 12 -7.01 43.88 -7.20
C ASN A 12 -8.38 43.34 -6.75
N GLU A 13 -9.46 44.04 -7.12
CA GLU A 13 -10.83 43.59 -6.85
C GLU A 13 -11.14 42.29 -7.62
N ASP A 14 -10.73 42.19 -8.89
CA ASP A 14 -10.90 40.98 -9.69
C ASP A 14 -10.19 39.78 -9.06
N TRP A 15 -8.96 39.98 -8.56
CA TRP A 15 -8.20 38.96 -7.82
C TRP A 15 -8.90 38.54 -6.53
N THR A 16 -9.50 39.48 -5.80
CA THR A 16 -10.24 39.21 -4.56
C THR A 16 -11.51 38.40 -4.85
N ILE A 17 -12.25 38.74 -5.92
CA ILE A 17 -13.44 38.01 -6.35
C ILE A 17 -13.07 36.60 -6.82
N TRP A 18 -12.04 36.47 -7.65
CA TRP A 18 -11.56 35.20 -8.15
C TRP A 18 -11.08 34.29 -7.02
N PHE A 19 -10.31 34.82 -6.06
CA PHE A 19 -9.84 34.02 -4.92
C PHE A 19 -10.99 33.52 -4.03
N LYS A 20 -12.05 34.33 -3.85
CA LYS A 20 -13.28 33.87 -3.17
C LYS A 20 -13.96 32.73 -3.94
N ALA A 21 -14.02 32.82 -5.27
CA ALA A 21 -14.56 31.77 -6.12
C ALA A 21 -13.72 30.48 -6.06
N LEU A 22 -12.38 30.61 -6.13
CA LEU A 22 -11.43 29.51 -5.97
C LEU A 22 -11.64 28.82 -4.63
N LYS A 23 -11.68 29.58 -3.52
CA LYS A 23 -11.92 29.04 -2.19
C LYS A 23 -13.23 28.26 -2.11
N THR A 24 -14.30 28.79 -2.71
CA THR A 24 -15.61 28.12 -2.75
C THR A 24 -15.55 26.82 -3.55
N LYS A 25 -14.92 26.84 -4.73
CA LYS A 25 -14.77 25.64 -5.58
C LYS A 25 -13.91 24.57 -4.89
N ALA A 26 -12.79 24.97 -4.29
CA ALA A 26 -11.91 24.08 -3.54
C ALA A 26 -12.60 23.44 -2.33
N LYS A 27 -13.44 24.19 -1.61
CA LYS A 27 -14.28 23.63 -0.54
C LYS A 27 -15.27 22.60 -1.06
N ASN A 28 -15.93 22.87 -2.20
CA ASN A 28 -16.87 21.92 -2.81
C ASN A 28 -16.19 20.63 -3.32
N GLN A 29 -14.87 20.64 -3.50
CA GLN A 29 -14.08 19.45 -3.85
C GLN A 29 -13.41 18.79 -2.62
N ASP A 30 -13.62 19.31 -1.41
CA ASP A 30 -12.92 18.93 -0.18
C ASP A 30 -11.38 19.10 -0.27
N LEU A 31 -10.91 20.06 -1.07
CA LEU A 31 -9.48 20.31 -1.30
C LEU A 31 -8.96 21.52 -0.51
N TRP A 32 -9.83 22.40 -0.02
CA TRP A 32 -9.40 23.67 0.59
C TRP A 32 -8.43 23.49 1.77
N GLU A 33 -8.60 22.44 2.58
CA GLU A 33 -7.72 22.20 3.74
C GLU A 33 -6.25 21.97 3.36
N TYR A 34 -6.00 21.49 2.14
CA TYR A 34 -4.67 21.23 1.59
C TYR A 34 -4.08 22.48 0.92
N LEU A 35 -4.92 23.43 0.52
CA LEU A 35 -4.53 24.56 -0.32
C LEU A 35 -4.47 25.89 0.45
N ASP A 36 -5.22 26.03 1.54
CA ASP A 36 -5.38 27.28 2.30
C ASP A 36 -4.03 27.94 2.61
N PRO A 37 -3.68 29.07 1.96
CA PRO A 37 -2.39 29.72 2.15
C PRO A 37 -2.19 30.25 3.57
N THR A 38 -3.27 30.44 4.32
CA THR A 38 -3.21 30.95 5.70
C THR A 38 -2.88 29.87 6.73
N LYS A 39 -2.92 28.59 6.34
CA LYS A 39 -2.68 27.46 7.24
C LYS A 39 -1.22 27.04 7.20
N LEU A 40 -0.52 27.16 8.33
CA LEU A 40 0.92 26.89 8.45
C LEU A 40 1.26 25.39 8.29
N HIS A 41 0.40 24.51 8.80
CA HIS A 41 0.57 23.05 8.77
C HIS A 41 -0.53 22.42 7.92
N LYS A 42 -0.42 22.58 6.60
CA LYS A 42 -1.36 21.94 5.67
C LYS A 42 -1.08 20.44 5.61
N PRO A 43 -2.11 19.58 5.65
CA PRO A 43 -1.93 18.17 5.34
C PRO A 43 -1.36 18.01 3.93
N LEU A 44 -0.54 16.99 3.72
CA LEU A 44 0.01 16.69 2.40
C LEU A 44 -1.11 16.21 1.48
N LEU A 45 -1.20 16.82 0.30
CA LEU A 45 -2.04 16.31 -0.78
C LEU A 45 -1.32 15.10 -1.39
N ILE A 46 -1.56 13.90 -0.85
CA ILE A 46 -0.89 12.67 -1.29
C ILE A 46 -1.35 12.34 -2.71
N SER A 47 -0.52 12.71 -3.69
CA SER A 47 -0.73 12.44 -5.12
C SER A 47 -0.04 11.16 -5.60
N THR A 48 0.78 10.53 -4.74
CA THR A 48 1.48 9.29 -5.12
C THR A 48 0.52 8.11 -5.14
N ALA A 49 0.62 7.31 -6.21
CA ALA A 49 -0.16 6.09 -6.33
C ALA A 49 0.26 5.10 -5.24
N PRO A 50 -0.68 4.41 -4.58
CA PRO A 50 -0.33 3.38 -3.62
C PRO A 50 0.39 2.22 -4.33
N THR A 51 1.27 1.54 -3.62
CA THR A 51 2.01 0.39 -4.14
C THR A 51 1.24 -0.90 -3.84
N PRO A 52 1.04 -1.80 -4.82
CA PRO A 52 0.42 -3.10 -4.55
C PRO A 52 1.33 -3.95 -3.64
N PRO A 53 0.75 -4.79 -2.76
CA PRO A 53 1.56 -5.67 -1.91
C PRO A 53 2.30 -6.71 -2.77
N ASN A 54 3.56 -6.95 -2.45
CA ASN A 54 4.40 -7.88 -3.17
C ASN A 54 4.30 -9.29 -2.56
N ILE A 55 3.86 -10.27 -3.36
CA ILE A 55 3.72 -11.67 -2.94
C ILE A 55 5.06 -12.26 -2.48
N LYS A 56 6.17 -11.80 -3.06
CA LYS A 56 7.51 -12.29 -2.72
C LYS A 56 7.95 -11.89 -1.31
N ASP A 57 7.22 -11.01 -0.63
CA ASP A 57 7.51 -10.65 0.76
C ASP A 57 6.99 -11.74 1.74
N PHE A 58 6.31 -12.77 1.24
CA PHE A 58 5.66 -13.80 2.05
C PHE A 58 6.31 -15.17 1.91
N ARG A 59 6.30 -15.93 3.02
CA ARG A 59 6.83 -17.30 3.05
C ARG A 59 5.89 -18.30 2.36
N LYS A 60 6.49 -19.21 1.60
CA LYS A 60 5.81 -20.36 1.00
C LYS A 60 5.25 -21.31 2.07
N ARG A 61 4.16 -22.00 1.74
CA ARG A 61 3.57 -23.07 2.54
C ARG A 61 4.59 -24.18 2.68
N SER A 62 5.00 -24.48 3.92
CA SER A 62 5.87 -25.61 4.21
C SER A 62 5.19 -26.89 3.73
N SER A 63 5.73 -27.51 2.68
CA SER A 63 5.37 -28.88 2.36
C SER A 63 6.10 -29.72 3.40
N ALA A 64 5.40 -30.22 4.41
CA ALA A 64 5.96 -31.25 5.26
C ALA A 64 6.34 -32.42 4.36
N ILE A 65 7.64 -32.57 4.08
CA ILE A 65 8.17 -33.73 3.38
C ILE A 65 7.84 -34.91 4.29
N THR A 66 6.79 -35.65 3.99
CA THR A 66 6.60 -37.01 4.48
C THR A 66 7.77 -37.83 3.95
N ARG A 67 8.89 -37.86 4.70
CA ARG A 67 9.92 -38.86 4.51
C ARG A 67 9.30 -40.18 4.96
N SER A 68 8.72 -40.89 4.00
CA SER A 68 8.39 -42.31 4.14
C SER A 68 9.62 -43.00 4.72
N ALA A 69 9.53 -43.48 5.96
CA ALA A 69 10.55 -44.31 6.55
C ALA A 69 10.64 -45.60 5.73
N VAL A 70 11.64 -45.67 4.85
CA VAL A 70 12.01 -46.90 4.15
C VAL A 70 12.53 -47.85 5.22
N SER A 71 11.68 -48.77 5.66
CA SER A 71 12.06 -49.87 6.54
C SER A 71 12.93 -50.83 5.73
N ASN A 72 14.25 -50.72 5.88
CA ASN A 72 15.16 -51.73 5.38
C ASN A 72 15.22 -52.88 6.39
N THR A 73 14.70 -54.02 5.96
CA THR A 73 14.81 -55.34 6.58
C THR A 73 16.22 -55.92 6.42
N ASN A 74 16.55 -56.88 7.31
CA ASN A 74 17.64 -57.91 7.30
C ASN A 74 18.61 -57.70 8.50
N THR A 75 18.87 -58.64 9.43
CA THR A 75 18.91 -60.13 9.42
C THR A 75 19.11 -60.65 10.89
N PRO A 76 19.12 -61.97 11.20
CA PRO A 76 18.49 -62.58 12.38
C PRO A 76 19.45 -63.08 13.48
N SER A 77 18.93 -63.40 14.67
CA SER A 77 19.34 -64.60 15.45
C SER A 77 18.46 -64.87 16.68
N SER A 78 18.46 -66.15 17.04
CA SER A 78 17.56 -66.87 17.93
C SER A 78 17.97 -66.84 19.42
N ALA A 79 16.98 -67.13 20.28
CA ALA A 79 17.04 -67.80 21.59
C ALA A 79 17.11 -66.99 22.92
N THR A 80 16.08 -67.29 23.74
CA THR A 80 16.03 -67.50 25.21
C THR A 80 16.02 -66.33 26.21
N GLN A 81 14.83 -66.21 26.84
CA GLN A 81 14.51 -66.20 28.29
C GLN A 81 14.86 -65.03 29.23
N ASP A 82 13.78 -64.63 29.93
CA ASP A 82 13.64 -64.14 31.32
C ASP A 82 14.03 -62.72 31.76
N THR A 83 12.96 -61.95 32.04
CA THR A 83 12.63 -61.16 33.24
C THR A 83 13.75 -60.43 34.02
N ILE A 84 13.64 -59.10 34.16
CA ILE A 84 13.56 -58.32 35.44
C ILE A 84 13.63 -56.78 35.17
N VAL A 85 12.58 -56.11 35.67
CA VAL A 85 12.46 -54.74 36.24
C VAL A 85 13.70 -53.83 36.29
N ALA A 86 13.62 -52.60 35.74
CA ALA A 86 13.72 -51.33 36.49
C ALA A 86 14.06 -50.09 35.62
N ASN A 87 13.28 -49.04 35.87
CA ASN A 87 13.57 -47.60 35.80
C ASN A 87 13.55 -46.84 34.45
N PRO A 88 12.92 -45.65 34.41
CA PRO A 88 12.86 -44.78 33.24
C PRO A 88 14.09 -43.87 33.22
N THR A 89 15.06 -44.19 32.35
CA THR A 89 16.25 -43.36 32.17
C THR A 89 16.05 -42.45 30.95
N GLU A 90 15.90 -41.17 31.27
CA GLU A 90 16.42 -40.01 30.55
C GLU A 90 16.09 -39.94 29.03
N MET A 91 15.05 -39.17 28.71
CA MET A 91 14.97 -38.50 27.41
C MET A 91 16.17 -37.56 27.33
N ASP A 92 17.22 -37.98 26.62
CA ASP A 92 18.30 -37.10 26.21
C ASP A 92 17.69 -35.94 25.40
N GLU A 93 17.68 -34.78 26.04
CA GLU A 93 17.43 -33.47 25.47
C GLU A 93 18.57 -33.14 24.50
N ASP A 94 18.49 -33.66 23.27
CA ASP A 94 19.24 -33.11 22.14
C ASP A 94 18.34 -32.89 20.92
N TYR A 95 17.17 -32.28 21.15
CA TYR A 95 16.38 -31.62 20.11
C TYR A 95 16.87 -30.18 19.84
N ARG A 96 18.17 -29.90 20.09
CA ARG A 96 18.85 -28.68 19.64
C ARG A 96 19.74 -28.97 18.44
N ALA A 97 19.14 -29.56 17.40
CA ALA A 97 19.77 -29.62 16.11
C ALA A 97 18.77 -29.23 15.02
N ARG A 98 19.07 -28.08 14.41
CA ARG A 98 18.61 -27.56 13.11
C ARG A 98 17.53 -26.48 13.14
N GLU A 99 17.87 -25.34 13.72
CA GLU A 99 17.65 -24.07 13.01
C GLU A 99 18.67 -23.96 11.85
N ASP A 100 18.75 -24.97 10.98
CA ASP A 100 19.58 -24.92 9.77
C ASP A 100 18.69 -24.35 8.67
N ASP A 101 18.89 -23.08 8.35
CA ASP A 101 18.96 -22.58 6.97
C ASP A 101 17.92 -23.13 5.97
N ASP A 102 16.65 -23.19 6.36
CA ASP A 102 15.57 -23.03 5.39
C ASP A 102 15.71 -21.60 4.86
N ALA A 103 16.53 -21.41 3.82
CA ALA A 103 16.46 -20.25 2.95
C ALA A 103 14.97 -20.05 2.66
N ALA A 104 14.34 -19.09 3.36
CA ALA A 104 12.90 -19.05 3.49
C ALA A 104 12.32 -18.94 2.09
N ILE A 105 11.83 -20.06 1.53
CA ILE A 105 11.41 -20.09 0.14
C ILE A 105 10.26 -19.11 0.04
N LEU A 106 10.50 -17.97 -0.61
CA LEU A 106 9.51 -16.92 -0.79
C LEU A 106 8.46 -17.41 -1.77
N ALA A 107 7.21 -17.07 -1.52
CA ALA A 107 6.11 -17.41 -2.41
C ALA A 107 6.33 -16.73 -3.77
N GLN A 108 6.16 -17.49 -4.85
CA GLN A 108 6.14 -16.91 -6.20
C GLN A 108 4.73 -16.54 -6.64
N ASP A 109 3.73 -17.19 -6.05
CA ASP A 109 2.31 -16.99 -6.36
C ASP A 109 1.45 -17.10 -5.09
N VAL A 110 0.21 -16.63 -5.16
CA VAL A 110 -0.78 -16.68 -4.08
C VAL A 110 -1.04 -18.11 -3.61
N ALA A 111 -1.01 -19.07 -4.54
CA ALA A 111 -1.17 -20.50 -4.24
C ALA A 111 -0.04 -21.05 -3.35
N ASP A 112 1.15 -20.47 -3.44
CA ASP A 112 2.31 -20.85 -2.63
C ASP A 112 2.22 -20.31 -1.21
N LEU A 113 1.31 -19.38 -0.89
CA LEU A 113 1.26 -18.77 0.43
C LEU A 113 0.87 -19.78 1.52
N SER A 114 1.55 -19.67 2.66
CA SER A 114 1.06 -20.24 3.91
C SER A 114 -0.32 -19.66 4.26
N GLU A 115 -1.14 -20.36 5.05
CA GLU A 115 -2.47 -19.86 5.42
C GLU A 115 -2.41 -18.49 6.13
N LYS A 116 -1.42 -18.31 7.02
CA LYS A 116 -1.16 -17.02 7.67
C LYS A 116 -0.73 -15.95 6.65
N GLY A 117 0.17 -16.31 5.73
CA GLY A 117 0.63 -15.41 4.66
C GLY A 117 -0.51 -14.96 3.74
N LEU A 118 -1.39 -15.88 3.36
CA LEU A 118 -2.56 -15.61 2.54
C LEU A 118 -3.53 -14.63 3.21
N ARG A 119 -3.80 -14.81 4.52
CA ARG A 119 -4.67 -13.88 5.27
C ARG A 119 -4.09 -12.46 5.31
N VAL A 120 -2.79 -12.33 5.59
CA VAL A 120 -2.12 -11.02 5.63
C VAL A 120 -2.08 -10.39 4.24
N TYR A 121 -1.71 -11.16 3.21
CA TYR A 121 -1.69 -10.69 1.82
C TYR A 121 -3.06 -10.16 1.38
N ASN A 122 -4.14 -10.89 1.65
CA ASN A 122 -5.49 -10.44 1.32
C ASN A 122 -5.90 -9.16 2.06
N ALA A 123 -5.50 -9.00 3.32
CA ALA A 123 -5.76 -7.78 4.08
C ALA A 123 -4.99 -6.58 3.50
N LEU A 124 -3.71 -6.77 3.13
CA LEU A 124 -2.93 -5.73 2.47
C LEU A 124 -3.50 -5.38 1.10
N TRP A 125 -3.95 -6.38 0.33
CA TRP A 125 -4.57 -6.18 -0.98
C TRP A 125 -5.87 -5.38 -0.86
N THR A 126 -6.71 -5.71 0.12
CA THR A 126 -7.95 -4.97 0.41
C THR A 126 -7.66 -3.52 0.78
N ASN A 127 -6.65 -3.28 1.61
CA ASN A 127 -6.22 -1.92 1.96
C ASN A 127 -5.69 -1.17 0.74
N TYR A 128 -4.87 -1.81 -0.09
CA TYR A 128 -4.38 -1.26 -1.35
C TYR A 128 -5.53 -0.83 -2.26
N GLU A 129 -6.55 -1.68 -2.45
CA GLU A 129 -7.70 -1.36 -3.29
C GLU A 129 -8.47 -0.14 -2.76
N HIS A 130 -8.67 -0.07 -1.44
CA HIS A 130 -9.29 1.09 -0.80
C HIS A 130 -8.46 2.37 -1.00
N LEU A 131 -7.14 2.31 -0.80
CA LEU A 131 -6.24 3.43 -1.03
C LEU A 131 -6.20 3.85 -2.50
N SER A 132 -6.24 2.89 -3.43
CA SER A 132 -6.24 3.14 -4.87
C SER A 132 -7.52 3.87 -5.30
N LYS A 133 -8.69 3.43 -4.81
CA LYS A 133 -9.96 4.14 -5.05
C LYS A 133 -9.94 5.56 -4.51
N ARG A 134 -9.41 5.75 -3.30
CA ARG A 134 -9.26 7.08 -2.68
C ARG A 134 -8.31 7.97 -3.49
N HIS A 135 -7.19 7.42 -3.95
CA HIS A 135 -6.21 8.12 -4.78
C HIS A 135 -6.81 8.57 -6.11
N GLU A 136 -7.50 7.68 -6.83
CA GLU A 136 -8.19 8.03 -8.08
C GLU A 136 -9.29 9.08 -7.88
N ALA A 137 -10.05 8.99 -6.79
CA ALA A 137 -11.05 10.00 -6.45
C ALA A 137 -10.39 11.37 -6.17
N LEU A 138 -9.27 11.39 -5.44
CA LEU A 138 -8.52 12.61 -5.17
C LEU A 138 -7.96 13.21 -6.46
N LYS A 139 -7.37 12.40 -7.33
CA LYS A 139 -6.84 12.82 -8.63
C LYS A 139 -7.91 13.49 -9.49
N LYS A 140 -9.13 12.93 -9.53
CA LYS A 140 -10.28 13.53 -10.23
C LYS A 140 -10.66 14.88 -9.65
N LYS A 141 -10.76 14.99 -8.32
CA LYS A 141 -11.08 16.26 -7.64
C LYS A 141 -10.03 17.34 -7.95
N VAL A 142 -8.76 16.97 -7.93
CA VAL A 142 -7.63 17.85 -8.26
C VAL A 142 -7.70 18.32 -9.70
N SER A 143 -7.88 17.40 -10.66
CA SER A 143 -8.05 17.72 -12.09
C SER A 143 -9.20 18.71 -12.30
N VAL A 144 -10.38 18.46 -11.71
CA VAL A 144 -11.54 19.35 -11.83
C VAL A 144 -11.23 20.77 -11.34
N LEU A 145 -10.43 20.92 -10.28
CA LEU A 145 -10.06 22.24 -9.79
C LEU A 145 -8.97 22.90 -10.66
N GLN A 146 -7.98 22.13 -11.14
CA GLN A 146 -6.95 22.62 -12.06
C GLN A 146 -7.55 23.10 -13.37
N ASP A 147 -8.43 22.30 -13.98
CA ASP A 147 -9.16 22.64 -15.20
C ASP A 147 -9.95 23.94 -15.01
N TRP A 148 -10.66 24.05 -13.87
CA TRP A 148 -11.41 25.27 -13.53
C TRP A 148 -10.50 26.49 -13.35
N ILE A 149 -9.32 26.35 -12.74
CA ILE A 149 -8.34 27.43 -12.62
C ILE A 149 -7.87 27.88 -14.00
N ILE A 150 -7.46 26.93 -14.85
CA ILE A 150 -6.97 27.21 -16.21
C ILE A 150 -8.06 27.88 -17.07
N GLU A 151 -9.32 27.46 -16.95
CA GLU A 151 -10.45 28.05 -17.67
C GLU A 151 -10.81 29.47 -17.20
N THR A 152 -10.53 29.81 -15.94
CA THR A 152 -10.97 31.08 -15.33
C THR A 152 -9.88 32.14 -15.26
N VAL A 153 -8.61 31.76 -15.41
CA VAL A 153 -7.44 32.66 -15.42
C VAL A 153 -7.06 33.02 -16.86
N ASP A 154 -6.63 34.27 -17.09
CA ASP A 154 -6.16 34.70 -18.42
C ASP A 154 -5.02 33.81 -18.94
N GLN A 155 -5.07 33.43 -20.22
CA GLN A 155 -4.11 32.51 -20.87
C GLN A 155 -2.62 32.79 -20.61
N PRO A 156 -2.14 34.06 -20.61
CA PRO A 156 -0.74 34.36 -20.31
C PRO A 156 -0.37 34.00 -18.86
N LEU A 157 -1.26 34.31 -17.91
CA LEU A 157 -1.08 33.98 -16.50
C LEU A 157 -1.06 32.47 -16.27
N ALA A 158 -1.95 31.74 -16.97
CA ALA A 158 -2.01 30.29 -16.88
C ALA A 158 -0.73 29.62 -17.40
N ARG A 159 -0.19 30.08 -18.53
CA ARG A 159 1.04 29.54 -19.13
C ARG A 159 2.30 29.77 -18.29
N HIS A 160 2.33 30.81 -17.47
CA HIS A 160 3.53 31.18 -16.70
C HIS A 160 3.51 30.69 -15.25
N ASN A 161 2.34 30.47 -14.66
CA ASN A 161 2.21 30.16 -13.23
C ASN A 161 1.66 28.77 -12.92
N PHE A 162 1.10 28.06 -13.91
CA PHE A 162 0.53 26.73 -13.71
C PHE A 162 1.24 25.72 -14.61
N ASN A 163 2.30 25.09 -14.08
CA ASN A 163 2.98 24.00 -14.77
C ASN A 163 2.31 22.66 -14.43
N GLU A 164 2.10 21.81 -15.43
CA GLU A 164 1.46 20.49 -15.28
C GLU A 164 2.24 19.56 -14.34
N GLU A 165 3.55 19.80 -14.17
CA GLU A 165 4.42 19.05 -13.26
C GLU A 165 4.36 19.53 -11.80
N GLU A 166 3.85 20.74 -11.55
CA GLU A 166 3.73 21.30 -10.21
C GLU A 166 2.45 20.84 -9.51
N SER A 167 2.49 20.68 -8.18
CA SER A 167 1.29 20.31 -7.45
C SER A 167 0.33 21.50 -7.36
N LEU A 168 -0.97 21.21 -7.26
CA LEU A 168 -2.00 22.23 -7.05
C LEU A 168 -1.74 23.12 -5.81
N ALA A 169 -1.02 22.61 -4.81
CA ALA A 169 -0.61 23.38 -3.65
C ALA A 169 0.48 24.42 -3.98
N ASP A 170 1.32 24.14 -4.97
CA ASP A 170 2.39 25.05 -5.41
C ASP A 170 1.87 26.20 -6.28
N TRP A 171 0.73 25.99 -6.94
CA TRP A 171 0.02 26.99 -7.73
C TRP A 171 -0.67 28.06 -6.87
N ILE A 172 -0.99 27.74 -5.62
CA ILE A 172 -1.74 28.62 -4.70
C ILE A 172 -0.82 29.02 -3.54
N LYS A 173 -0.10 30.13 -3.76
CA LYS A 173 0.84 30.73 -2.79
C LYS A 173 0.29 32.03 -2.22
#